data_AF-A0A2N1FBE7-F1
#
_entry.id   AF-A0A2N1FBE7-F1
#
_cell.length_a   1.000
_cell.length_b   1.000
_cell.length_c   1.000
_cell.angle_alpha   90.00
_cell.angle_beta   90.00
_cell.angle_gamma   90.00
#
_symmetry.space_group_name_H-M   'P 1'
#
loop_
_entity.id
_entity.type
_entity.pdbx_description
1 polymer ?
#
loop_
_entity_poly.entity_id
_entity_poly.type
_entity_poly.pdbx_seq_one_letter_code
_entity_poly.pdbx_strand_id
1 'polypeptide(L)'
;MKRSVLFILVAIFFFTTNACKKENASVVALETAKQVEVKKKNSNLNISILLDLSDRIDPEKYPKESMELFQRDIGYIELIAKNFENHIRNKKSRKIKDKIQLFLDPEPSDKALNQKISDLKISFDKTNATKELILETSKKYTKTCTAIYEQAILDGKYVGSDTWGFFKNKIEDYCIDDDYRNIVVILTDGYIYHKDNKKREKNSTTYLTPETIKGFNLRTSRWKKKFDEKELGFLPIDQNLENLEVLVLGINPDTINPYEEDVMKEYWKKWLTAMNVKKFELKRTDLPSHIDKIIKKFLFK
;
A
#
# COMPACT_ATOMS: atom_id res chain seq x y z
N MET A 1 77.32 11.07 0.06
CA MET A 1 77.09 12.53 -0.03
C MET A 1 75.64 12.79 -0.44
N LYS A 2 74.94 13.60 0.36
CA LYS A 2 73.82 14.54 0.05
C LYS A 2 72.95 14.22 -1.19
N ARG A 3 71.66 13.90 -0.99
CA ARG A 3 70.48 14.82 -1.10
C ARG A 3 70.18 15.22 -2.55
N SER A 4 69.08 14.79 -3.17
CA SER A 4 67.68 15.29 -3.06
C SER A 4 67.28 16.04 -4.34
N VAL A 5 65.96 16.20 -4.55
CA VAL A 5 65.22 17.00 -5.57
C VAL A 5 64.54 16.06 -6.60
N LEU A 6 63.26 15.68 -6.56
CA LEU A 6 61.97 16.26 -6.13
C LEU A 6 61.41 17.37 -7.03
N PHE A 7 60.18 17.12 -7.53
CA PHE A 7 59.16 18.04 -8.09
C PHE A 7 59.30 18.44 -9.58
N ILE A 8 58.27 18.76 -10.39
CA ILE A 8 56.78 18.84 -10.38
C ILE A 8 56.43 19.06 -11.88
N LEU A 9 55.51 18.30 -12.50
CA LEU A 9 54.09 18.64 -12.74
C LEU A 9 53.85 19.65 -13.89
N VAL A 10 52.77 19.40 -14.65
CA VAL A 10 52.01 20.33 -15.54
C VAL A 10 52.54 20.48 -16.98
N ALA A 11 51.76 20.52 -18.06
CA ALA A 11 50.44 20.04 -18.45
C ALA A 11 50.22 20.43 -19.93
N ILE A 12 49.14 19.91 -20.53
CA ILE A 12 48.30 20.53 -21.56
C ILE A 12 48.67 20.37 -23.05
N PHE A 13 47.77 19.62 -23.69
CA PHE A 13 47.20 19.76 -25.05
C PHE A 13 48.10 19.57 -26.28
N PHE A 14 47.70 18.63 -27.15
CA PHE A 14 46.88 19.04 -28.30
C PHE A 14 46.04 17.88 -28.85
N PHE A 15 44.80 18.23 -29.16
CA PHE A 15 43.76 17.44 -29.81
C PHE A 15 44.19 17.01 -31.22
N THR A 16 43.86 15.77 -31.60
CA THR A 16 43.50 15.45 -32.99
C THR A 16 42.19 14.69 -33.02
N THR A 17 41.29 15.27 -33.80
CA THR A 17 39.88 15.00 -34.03
C THR A 17 39.64 13.69 -34.80
N ASN A 18 38.63 12.91 -34.38
CA ASN A 18 37.90 12.05 -35.29
C ASN A 18 36.47 12.60 -35.43
N ALA A 19 36.21 13.09 -36.64
CA ALA A 19 34.92 13.54 -37.11
C ALA A 19 34.08 12.33 -37.54
N CYS A 20 32.81 12.30 -37.14
CA CYS A 20 31.78 11.61 -37.91
C CYS A 20 30.46 12.38 -37.85
N LYS A 21 30.20 13.03 -38.99
CA LYS A 21 28.94 13.43 -39.64
C LYS A 21 27.64 13.49 -38.82
N LYS A 22 27.03 14.67 -38.89
CA LYS A 22 25.62 14.98 -38.57
C LYS A 22 24.87 15.16 -39.89
N GLU A 23 23.70 14.55 -40.05
CA GLU A 23 22.64 15.04 -40.94
C GLU A 23 21.28 15.03 -40.23
N ASN A 24 20.76 16.26 -40.13
CA ASN A 24 19.39 16.76 -40.10
C ASN A 24 18.30 16.23 -39.15
N ALA A 25 17.85 17.21 -38.37
CA ALA A 25 16.78 17.23 -37.39
C ALA A 25 15.38 17.08 -37.98
N SER A 26 14.52 16.41 -37.22
CA SER A 26 13.14 16.83 -37.00
C SER A 26 12.88 16.80 -35.49
N VAL A 27 12.74 17.99 -34.92
CA VAL A 27 12.48 18.24 -33.50
C VAL A 27 11.01 17.95 -33.22
N VAL A 28 10.73 16.90 -32.45
CA VAL A 28 9.51 16.80 -31.65
C VAL A 28 9.97 16.78 -30.20
N ALA A 29 9.70 17.87 -29.50
CA ALA A 29 10.00 18.02 -28.09
C ALA A 29 9.18 17.01 -27.28
N LEU A 30 9.80 15.88 -26.97
CA LEU A 30 9.36 15.03 -25.86
C LEU A 30 9.97 15.64 -24.61
N GLU A 31 9.14 16.33 -23.84
CA GLU A 31 9.43 16.69 -22.46
C GLU A 31 9.80 15.40 -21.71
N THR A 32 11.09 15.22 -21.47
CA THR A 32 11.61 14.23 -20.53
C THR A 32 11.04 14.56 -19.16
N ALA A 33 9.96 13.85 -18.81
CA ALA A 33 9.50 13.74 -17.44
C ALA A 33 10.70 13.39 -16.57
N LYS A 34 11.05 14.30 -15.65
CA LYS A 34 12.05 14.03 -14.61
C LYS A 34 11.68 12.71 -13.96
N GLN A 35 12.50 11.68 -14.17
CA GLN A 35 12.43 10.48 -13.37
C GLN A 35 12.67 10.89 -11.92
N VAL A 36 11.60 10.90 -11.13
CA VAL A 36 11.68 11.10 -9.68
C VAL A 36 12.45 9.90 -9.14
N GLU A 37 13.66 10.17 -8.67
CA GLU A 37 14.55 9.20 -8.07
C GLU A 37 13.87 8.62 -6.81
N VAL A 38 13.35 7.41 -6.92
CA VAL A 38 12.79 6.67 -5.77
C VAL A 38 13.94 6.48 -4.76
N LYS A 39 13.85 7.16 -3.60
CA LYS A 39 14.88 7.14 -2.55
C LYS A 39 15.30 5.70 -2.22
N LYS A 40 16.56 5.37 -2.51
CA LYS A 40 17.24 4.07 -2.31
C LYS A 40 17.24 3.58 -0.85
N LYS A 41 16.90 2.28 -0.67
CA LYS A 41 17.34 1.23 0.31
C LYS A 41 17.58 1.56 1.81
N ASN A 42 17.49 2.81 2.25
CA ASN A 42 17.79 3.27 3.60
C ASN A 42 16.87 4.42 4.05
N SER A 43 15.71 4.55 3.42
CA SER A 43 14.68 5.51 3.84
C SER A 43 14.05 5.08 5.16
N ASN A 44 13.63 6.05 5.97
CA ASN A 44 12.75 5.78 7.10
C ASN A 44 11.38 5.34 6.57
N LEU A 45 10.78 4.33 7.20
CA LEU A 45 9.48 3.82 6.80
C LEU A 45 8.38 4.49 7.62
N ASN A 46 7.29 4.83 6.93
CA ASN A 46 6.01 5.16 7.54
C ASN A 46 4.99 4.17 7.00
N ILE A 47 4.67 3.14 7.78
CA ILE A 47 3.75 2.07 7.36
C ILE A 47 2.41 2.27 8.04
N SER A 48 1.36 2.45 7.24
CA SER A 48 -0.02 2.54 7.70
C SER A 48 -0.80 1.31 7.23
N ILE A 49 -1.49 0.63 8.14
CA ILE A 49 -2.32 -0.54 7.82
C ILE A 49 -3.79 -0.13 7.95
N LEU A 50 -4.57 -0.23 6.87
CA LEU A 50 -6.01 -0.04 6.87
C LEU A 50 -6.69 -1.41 6.90
N LEU A 51 -7.49 -1.65 7.95
CA LEU A 51 -8.17 -2.92 8.16
C LEU A 51 -9.64 -2.82 7.71
N ASP A 52 -10.08 -3.78 6.89
CA ASP A 52 -11.48 -3.96 6.58
C ASP A 52 -12.15 -4.96 7.52
N LEU A 53 -13.16 -4.49 8.25
CA LEU A 53 -14.01 -5.24 9.17
C LEU A 53 -15.42 -5.48 8.58
N SER A 54 -15.49 -5.65 7.26
CA SER A 54 -16.70 -6.08 6.56
C SER A 54 -17.03 -7.53 6.90
N ASP A 55 -18.22 -7.97 6.51
CA ASP A 55 -18.72 -9.32 6.78
C ASP A 55 -17.88 -10.43 6.12
N ARG A 56 -16.91 -10.08 5.26
CA ARG A 56 -15.93 -11.01 4.69
C ARG A 56 -15.15 -11.80 5.76
N ILE A 57 -15.08 -11.30 7.00
CA ILE A 57 -14.34 -11.94 8.09
C ILE A 57 -15.16 -13.01 8.82
N ASP A 58 -16.45 -13.10 8.51
CA ASP A 58 -17.41 -14.02 9.13
C ASP A 58 -17.17 -15.46 8.65
N PRO A 59 -16.73 -16.37 9.54
CA PRO A 59 -16.46 -17.76 9.17
C PRO A 59 -17.72 -18.58 8.91
N GLU A 60 -18.89 -18.17 9.42
CA GLU A 60 -20.16 -18.84 9.14
C GLU A 60 -20.69 -18.45 7.77
N LYS A 61 -20.56 -17.16 7.41
CA LYS A 61 -21.00 -16.64 6.11
C LYS A 61 -20.05 -17.03 4.97
N TYR A 62 -18.75 -17.01 5.21
CA TYR A 62 -17.72 -17.27 4.20
C TYR A 62 -16.68 -18.29 4.67
N PRO A 63 -17.08 -19.54 4.97
CA PRO A 63 -16.18 -20.55 5.52
C PRO A 63 -15.02 -20.85 4.56
N LYS A 64 -13.82 -21.07 5.12
CA LYS A 64 -12.63 -21.43 4.35
C LYS A 64 -11.93 -22.66 4.95
N GLU A 65 -12.05 -23.79 4.27
CA GLU A 65 -11.50 -25.09 4.68
C GLU A 65 -10.02 -25.06 5.12
N SER A 66 -9.19 -24.23 4.48
CA SER A 66 -7.75 -24.18 4.77
C SER A 66 -7.37 -23.23 5.90
N MET A 67 -8.01 -22.07 5.97
CA MET A 67 -7.74 -21.01 6.95
C MET A 67 -8.74 -19.88 6.72
N GLU A 68 -9.39 -19.44 7.79
CA GLU A 68 -10.38 -18.35 7.75
C GLU A 68 -9.75 -17.03 7.31
N LEU A 69 -10.54 -16.17 6.66
CA LEU A 69 -10.03 -14.92 6.07
C LEU A 69 -9.40 -14.00 7.11
N PHE A 70 -10.01 -13.84 8.29
CA PHE A 70 -9.45 -13.04 9.37
C PHE A 70 -8.11 -13.61 9.88
N GLN A 71 -7.94 -14.93 9.92
CA GLN A 71 -6.69 -15.57 10.34
C GLN A 71 -5.57 -15.30 9.32
N ARG A 72 -5.90 -15.28 8.03
CA ARG A 72 -4.94 -14.90 6.97
C ARG A 72 -4.50 -13.45 7.15
N ASP A 73 -5.44 -12.54 7.41
CA ASP A 73 -5.13 -11.13 7.65
C ASP A 73 -4.22 -10.96 8.87
N ILE A 74 -4.48 -11.68 9.98
CA ILE A 74 -3.58 -11.72 11.14
C ILE A 74 -2.17 -12.19 10.74
N GLY A 75 -2.08 -13.24 9.92
CA GLY A 75 -0.79 -13.70 9.39
C GLY A 75 -0.09 -12.63 8.54
N TYR A 76 -0.82 -11.90 7.69
CA TYR A 76 -0.26 -10.81 6.90
C TYR A 76 0.25 -9.67 7.79
N ILE A 77 -0.53 -9.27 8.79
CA ILE A 77 -0.16 -8.24 9.77
C ILE A 77 1.10 -8.65 10.54
N GLU A 78 1.17 -9.89 10.98
CA GLU A 78 2.35 -10.43 11.66
C GLU A 78 3.59 -10.36 10.75
N LEU A 79 3.46 -10.73 9.47
CA LEU A 79 4.56 -10.65 8.50
C LEU A 79 5.00 -9.20 8.26
N ILE A 80 4.07 -8.26 8.12
CA ILE A 80 4.37 -6.83 7.94
C ILE A 80 5.15 -6.32 9.17
N ALA A 81 4.64 -6.57 10.38
CA ALA A 81 5.26 -6.13 11.62
C ALA A 81 6.64 -6.78 11.83
N LYS A 82 6.80 -8.10 11.64
CA LYS A 82 8.11 -8.78 11.73
C LYS A 82 9.12 -8.24 10.73
N ASN A 83 8.69 -7.94 9.51
CA ASN A 83 9.61 -7.38 8.54
C ASN A 83 9.97 -5.91 8.87
N PHE A 84 9.05 -5.13 9.47
CA PHE A 84 9.34 -3.80 10.02
C PHE A 84 10.37 -3.88 11.17
N GLU A 85 10.22 -4.82 12.10
CA GLU A 85 11.21 -5.10 13.15
C GLU A 85 12.58 -5.43 12.56
N ASN A 86 12.62 -6.30 11.54
CA ASN A 86 13.85 -6.65 10.83
C ASN A 86 14.49 -5.44 10.16
N HIS A 87 13.69 -4.55 9.57
CA HIS A 87 14.18 -3.32 8.97
C HIS A 87 14.88 -2.45 10.02
N ILE A 88 14.22 -2.19 11.16
CA ILE A 88 14.78 -1.35 12.22
C ILE A 88 16.06 -1.95 12.80
N ARG A 89 16.07 -3.26 13.10
CA ARG A 89 17.26 -3.94 13.68
C ARG A 89 18.48 -3.92 12.75
N ASN A 90 18.27 -3.80 11.44
CA ASN A 90 19.35 -3.70 10.47
C ASN A 90 19.82 -2.26 10.21
N LYS A 91 19.19 -1.25 10.84
CA LYS A 91 19.63 0.15 10.77
C LYS A 91 20.63 0.48 11.86
N LYS A 92 21.50 1.43 11.56
CA LYS A 92 22.35 2.07 12.58
C LYS A 92 21.44 2.84 13.54
N SER A 93 21.59 2.68 14.86
CA SER A 93 20.69 3.29 15.87
C SER A 93 20.46 4.79 15.67
N ARG A 94 21.52 5.55 15.34
CA ARG A 94 21.43 6.99 15.05
C ARG A 94 20.57 7.40 13.84
N LYS A 95 20.21 6.44 12.99
CA LYS A 95 19.40 6.62 11.76
C LYS A 95 17.98 6.06 11.90
N ILE A 96 17.64 5.46 13.04
CA ILE A 96 16.29 4.94 13.26
C ILE A 96 15.36 6.15 13.44
N LYS A 97 14.29 6.17 12.66
CA LYS A 97 13.23 7.18 12.73
C LYS A 97 12.01 6.63 12.00
N ASP A 98 11.58 5.42 12.34
CA ASP A 98 10.60 4.62 11.57
C ASP A 98 9.27 4.53 12.32
N LYS A 99 8.15 4.43 11.59
CA LYS A 99 6.80 4.42 12.14
C LYS A 99 5.96 3.30 11.54
N ILE A 100 5.10 2.71 12.36
CA ILE A 100 4.05 1.78 11.95
C ILE A 100 2.76 2.09 12.73
N GLN A 101 1.63 2.08 12.04
CA GLN A 101 0.33 2.39 12.63
C GLN A 101 -0.80 1.60 11.95
N LEU A 102 -1.91 1.43 12.67
CA LEU A 102 -3.12 0.76 12.19
C LEU A 102 -4.32 1.70 12.28
N PHE A 103 -5.15 1.65 11.25
CA PHE A 103 -6.39 2.41 11.12
C PHE A 103 -7.58 1.47 10.93
N LEU A 104 -8.67 1.83 11.61
CA LEU A 104 -10.03 1.42 11.28
C LEU A 104 -10.77 2.67 10.82
N ASP A 105 -11.54 2.55 9.75
CA ASP A 105 -12.35 3.65 9.26
C ASP A 105 -13.73 3.12 8.83
N PRO A 106 -14.83 3.44 9.55
CA PRO A 106 -14.89 4.35 10.68
C PRO A 106 -14.21 3.82 11.95
N GLU A 107 -13.85 4.73 12.85
CA GLU A 107 -13.34 4.36 14.18
C GLU A 107 -14.44 3.64 14.98
N PRO A 108 -14.11 2.56 15.72
CA PRO A 108 -15.05 1.90 16.61
C PRO A 108 -15.68 2.88 17.62
N SER A 109 -16.93 2.63 18.01
CA SER A 109 -17.56 3.37 19.11
C SER A 109 -17.01 2.95 20.49
N ASP A 110 -16.38 1.78 20.58
CA ASP A 110 -15.78 1.28 21.82
C ASP A 110 -14.47 2.01 22.13
N LYS A 111 -14.48 2.79 23.22
CA LYS A 111 -13.31 3.52 23.72
C LYS A 111 -12.14 2.62 24.11
N ALA A 112 -12.42 1.44 24.68
CA ALA A 112 -11.37 0.50 25.06
C ALA A 112 -10.68 -0.07 23.82
N LEU A 113 -11.45 -0.35 22.76
CA LEU A 113 -10.90 -0.76 21.47
C LEU A 113 -10.09 0.35 20.80
N ASN A 114 -10.60 1.58 20.82
CA ASN A 114 -9.88 2.75 20.31
C ASN A 114 -8.54 2.98 21.03
N GLN A 115 -8.50 2.75 22.35
CA GLN A 115 -7.24 2.82 23.09
C GLN A 115 -6.26 1.74 22.61
N LYS A 116 -6.73 0.50 22.42
CA LYS A 116 -5.88 -0.59 21.89
C LYS A 116 -5.37 -0.30 20.49
N ILE A 117 -6.16 0.34 19.63
CA ILE A 117 -5.73 0.76 18.28
C ILE A 117 -4.73 1.91 18.36
N SER A 118 -4.95 2.88 19.24
CA SER A 118 -4.00 3.97 19.49
C SER A 118 -2.65 3.43 19.96
N ASP A 119 -2.65 2.37 20.77
CA ASP A 119 -1.43 1.69 21.22
C ASP A 119 -0.64 1.03 20.07
N LEU A 120 -1.26 0.82 18.89
CA LEU A 120 -0.57 0.35 17.69
C LEU A 120 0.10 1.47 16.89
N LYS A 121 -0.07 2.75 17.26
CA LYS A 121 0.73 3.86 16.71
C LYS A 121 2.12 3.83 17.34
N ILE A 122 3.05 3.13 16.69
CA ILE A 122 4.40 2.89 17.20
C ILE A 122 5.42 3.64 16.35
N SER A 123 6.27 4.43 17.00
CA SER A 123 7.39 5.11 16.39
C SER A 123 8.70 4.74 17.09
N PHE A 124 9.72 4.42 16.31
CA PHE A 124 11.06 4.17 16.79
C PHE A 124 12.02 5.27 16.36
N ASP A 125 12.88 5.69 17.28
CA ASP A 125 13.99 6.57 17.02
C ASP A 125 15.25 6.15 17.79
N LYS A 126 16.31 6.95 17.70
CA LYS A 126 17.59 6.67 18.39
C LYS A 126 17.49 6.56 19.92
N THR A 127 16.42 7.05 20.53
CA THR A 127 16.23 7.15 21.98
C THR A 127 15.45 5.98 22.56
N ASN A 128 14.55 5.36 21.78
CA ASN A 128 13.64 4.32 22.26
C ASN A 128 13.79 2.95 21.58
N ALA A 129 14.60 2.83 20.52
CA ALA A 129 14.75 1.61 19.73
C ALA A 129 15.60 0.52 20.43
N THR A 130 15.12 0.01 21.56
CA THR A 130 15.69 -1.16 22.23
C THR A 130 15.27 -2.45 21.52
N LYS A 131 16.08 -3.51 21.64
CA LYS A 131 15.79 -4.79 20.99
C LYS A 131 14.46 -5.37 21.46
N GLU A 132 14.17 -5.23 22.75
CA GLU A 132 12.98 -5.73 23.43
C GLU A 132 11.73 -5.02 22.87
N LEU A 133 11.72 -3.68 22.86
CA LEU A 133 10.58 -2.91 22.35
C LEU A 133 10.34 -3.17 20.86
N ILE A 134 11.40 -3.29 20.07
CA ILE A 134 11.27 -3.64 18.65
C ILE A 134 10.58 -5.00 18.52
N LEU A 135 11.08 -6.06 19.18
CA LEU A 135 10.54 -7.43 19.09
C LEU A 135 9.15 -7.63 19.73
N GLU A 136 8.66 -6.65 20.49
CA GLU A 136 7.30 -6.64 21.00
C GLU A 136 6.28 -6.13 19.96
N THR A 137 6.74 -5.45 18.90
CA THR A 137 5.88 -4.83 17.89
C THR A 137 4.96 -5.85 17.24
N SER A 138 5.50 -6.94 16.67
CA SER A 138 4.70 -7.95 15.98
C SER A 138 3.74 -8.65 16.94
N LYS A 139 4.18 -8.93 18.17
CA LYS A 139 3.34 -9.55 19.21
C LYS A 139 2.15 -8.65 19.55
N LYS A 140 2.39 -7.35 19.71
CA LYS A 140 1.35 -6.36 20.01
C LYS A 140 0.35 -6.25 18.85
N TYR A 141 0.84 -6.16 17.62
CA TYR A 141 0.00 -6.13 16.43
C TYR A 141 -0.85 -7.40 16.30
N THR A 142 -0.26 -8.58 16.35
CA THR A 142 -0.98 -9.86 16.27
C THR A 142 -2.03 -9.95 17.37
N LYS A 143 -1.65 -9.75 18.65
CA LYS A 143 -2.58 -9.83 19.78
C LYS A 143 -3.75 -8.86 19.67
N THR A 144 -3.47 -7.59 19.37
CA THR A 144 -4.52 -6.56 19.30
C THR A 144 -5.43 -6.80 18.11
N CYS A 145 -4.89 -7.13 16.93
CA CYS A 145 -5.70 -7.38 15.75
C CYS A 145 -6.54 -8.65 15.89
N THR A 146 -6.02 -9.69 16.53
CA THR A 146 -6.82 -10.90 16.85
C THR A 146 -8.02 -10.53 17.69
N ALA A 147 -7.83 -9.74 18.75
CA ALA A 147 -8.94 -9.28 19.59
C ALA A 147 -9.93 -8.38 18.83
N ILE A 148 -9.48 -7.55 17.89
CA ILE A 148 -10.36 -6.74 17.02
C ILE A 148 -11.26 -7.65 16.18
N TYR A 149 -10.69 -8.64 15.50
CA TYR A 149 -11.46 -9.55 14.65
C TYR A 149 -12.41 -10.43 15.45
N GLU A 150 -11.94 -11.03 16.55
CA GLU A 150 -12.77 -11.86 17.42
C GLU A 150 -13.97 -11.08 17.96
N GLN A 151 -13.77 -9.82 18.37
CA GLN A 151 -14.86 -8.97 18.84
C GLN A 151 -15.85 -8.64 17.70
N ALA A 152 -15.36 -8.27 16.52
CA ALA A 152 -16.22 -7.95 15.38
C ALA A 152 -17.08 -9.15 14.94
N ILE A 153 -16.50 -10.35 14.95
CA ILE A 153 -17.20 -11.62 14.66
C ILE A 153 -18.22 -11.92 15.77
N LEU A 154 -17.82 -11.82 17.04
CA LEU A 154 -18.71 -12.08 18.19
C LEU A 154 -19.93 -11.15 18.20
N ASP A 155 -19.73 -9.87 17.86
CA ASP A 155 -20.81 -8.88 17.83
C ASP A 155 -21.75 -9.09 16.63
N GLY A 156 -21.31 -9.81 15.59
CA GLY A 156 -22.01 -9.96 14.32
C GLY A 156 -22.26 -8.62 13.61
N LYS A 157 -21.49 -7.58 13.97
CA LYS A 157 -21.67 -6.19 13.51
C LYS A 157 -20.46 -5.75 12.70
N TYR A 158 -20.58 -5.93 11.40
CA TYR A 158 -19.54 -5.61 10.44
C TYR A 158 -19.67 -4.18 9.94
N VAL A 159 -18.85 -3.28 10.49
CA VAL A 159 -18.83 -1.86 10.12
C VAL A 159 -18.18 -1.62 8.75
N GLY A 160 -17.39 -2.58 8.25
CA GLY A 160 -16.68 -2.46 6.97
C GLY A 160 -15.41 -1.62 7.07
N SER A 161 -14.97 -1.14 5.90
CA SER A 161 -13.98 -0.08 5.77
C SER A 161 -14.44 0.94 4.73
N ASP A 162 -14.55 2.20 5.15
CA ASP A 162 -14.76 3.33 4.24
C ASP A 162 -13.47 3.72 3.54
N THR A 163 -12.89 2.80 2.78
CA THR A 163 -11.60 3.00 2.11
C THR A 163 -11.61 4.22 1.19
N TRP A 164 -12.71 4.48 0.48
CA TRP A 164 -12.81 5.69 -0.35
C TRP A 164 -12.83 6.96 0.50
N GLY A 165 -13.60 6.99 1.59
CA GLY A 165 -13.65 8.10 2.53
C GLY A 165 -12.32 8.33 3.26
N PHE A 166 -11.62 7.25 3.62
CA PHE A 166 -10.28 7.30 4.21
C PHE A 166 -9.27 7.95 3.26
N PHE A 167 -9.26 7.53 1.99
CA PHE A 167 -8.43 8.18 0.98
C PHE A 167 -8.80 9.65 0.84
N LYS A 168 -10.09 9.99 0.75
CA LYS A 168 -10.52 11.39 0.58
C LYS A 168 -10.15 12.29 1.76
N ASN A 169 -10.27 11.81 2.99
CA ASN A 169 -10.30 12.70 4.17
C ASN A 169 -9.12 12.49 5.13
N LYS A 170 -8.34 11.43 4.99
CA LYS A 170 -7.41 10.96 6.04
C LYS A 170 -6.03 10.55 5.53
N ILE A 171 -5.90 10.08 4.28
CA ILE A 171 -4.65 9.47 3.79
C ILE A 171 -3.48 10.46 3.80
N GLU A 172 -3.70 11.71 3.41
CA GLU A 172 -2.65 12.72 3.31
C GLU A 172 -2.17 13.13 4.71
N ASP A 173 -3.11 13.50 5.59
CA ASP A 173 -2.80 13.98 6.95
C ASP A 173 -2.17 12.93 7.85
N TYR A 174 -2.53 11.65 7.68
CA TYR A 174 -2.12 10.61 8.62
C TYR A 174 -1.10 9.62 8.06
N CYS A 175 -1.08 9.39 6.75
CA CYS A 175 -0.24 8.35 6.16
C CYS A 175 0.95 8.88 5.37
N ILE A 176 1.05 10.20 5.16
CA ILE A 176 2.14 10.83 4.40
C ILE A 176 2.94 11.74 5.32
N ASP A 177 4.19 11.37 5.57
CA ASP A 177 5.18 12.20 6.24
C ASP A 177 6.32 12.56 5.27
N ASP A 178 6.82 13.79 5.39
CA ASP A 178 8.03 14.24 4.69
C ASP A 178 9.26 13.45 5.14
N ASP A 179 10.13 13.14 4.18
CA ASP A 179 11.36 12.33 4.37
C ASP A 179 11.15 10.86 4.77
N TYR A 180 9.91 10.38 4.67
CA TYR A 180 9.60 8.97 4.80
C TYR A 180 9.32 8.35 3.43
N ARG A 181 9.51 7.03 3.38
CA ARG A 181 8.83 6.21 2.40
C ARG A 181 7.49 5.82 2.99
N ASN A 182 6.45 6.47 2.50
CA ASN A 182 5.07 6.30 2.97
C ASN A 182 4.43 5.10 2.28
N ILE A 183 3.96 4.15 3.07
CA ILE A 183 3.38 2.91 2.57
C ILE A 183 2.05 2.69 3.28
N VAL A 184 0.99 2.48 2.49
CA VAL A 184 -0.31 2.04 3.00
C VAL A 184 -0.55 0.61 2.57
N VAL A 185 -0.80 -0.27 3.54
CA VAL A 185 -1.24 -1.64 3.31
C VAL A 185 -2.73 -1.72 3.62
N ILE A 186 -3.54 -2.16 2.66
CA ILE A 186 -4.99 -2.30 2.80
C ILE A 186 -5.33 -3.78 2.82
N LEU A 187 -5.98 -4.24 3.89
CA LEU A 187 -6.49 -5.61 4.00
C LEU A 187 -7.99 -5.60 3.70
N THR A 188 -8.38 -6.18 2.58
CA THR A 188 -9.76 -6.16 2.07
C THR A 188 -9.98 -7.32 1.10
N ASP A 189 -11.23 -7.72 0.89
CA ASP A 189 -11.59 -8.62 -0.22
C ASP A 189 -11.53 -7.94 -1.61
N GLY A 190 -11.26 -6.63 -1.63
CA GLY A 190 -11.06 -5.81 -2.82
C GLY A 190 -12.32 -5.06 -3.26
N TYR A 191 -13.48 -5.32 -2.66
CA TYR A 191 -14.66 -4.48 -2.82
C TYR A 191 -14.52 -3.26 -1.91
N ILE A 192 -14.70 -2.07 -2.48
CA ILE A 192 -14.81 -0.85 -1.68
C ILE A 192 -16.29 -0.59 -1.47
N TYR A 193 -16.76 -0.56 -0.23
CA TYR A 193 -18.14 -0.20 0.07
C TYR A 193 -18.28 0.32 1.50
N HIS A 194 -18.93 1.47 1.64
CA HIS A 194 -19.42 1.93 2.93
C HIS A 194 -20.75 2.67 2.73
N LYS A 195 -21.72 2.40 3.62
CA LYS A 195 -23.09 2.90 3.50
C LYS A 195 -23.17 4.42 3.48
N ASP A 196 -22.35 5.09 4.30
CA ASP A 196 -22.41 6.55 4.50
C ASP A 196 -21.71 7.32 3.38
N ASN A 197 -20.90 6.63 2.57
CA ASN A 197 -20.22 7.22 1.42
C ASN A 197 -20.71 6.68 0.09
N LYS A 198 -21.82 5.95 0.02
CA LYS A 198 -22.39 5.42 -1.23
C LYS A 198 -22.87 6.54 -2.16
N LYS A 199 -22.07 6.88 -3.18
CA LYS A 199 -22.36 7.93 -4.16
C LYS A 199 -22.01 7.47 -5.57
N ARG A 200 -22.69 8.06 -6.55
CA ARG A 200 -22.47 7.79 -7.97
C ARG A 200 -22.61 9.10 -8.75
N GLU A 201 -21.64 9.40 -9.58
CA GLU A 201 -21.72 10.48 -10.56
C GLU A 201 -21.49 9.89 -11.94
N LYS A 202 -22.51 9.98 -12.81
CA LYS A 202 -22.54 9.30 -14.11
C LYS A 202 -22.23 7.80 -13.97
N ASN A 203 -21.03 7.38 -14.36
CA ASN A 203 -20.57 6.00 -14.41
C ASN A 203 -19.45 5.71 -13.39
N SER A 204 -19.09 6.70 -12.58
CA SER A 204 -18.12 6.58 -11.50
C SER A 204 -18.83 6.46 -10.15
N THR A 205 -18.30 5.62 -9.28
CA THR A 205 -18.90 5.31 -7.97
C THR A 205 -17.87 5.44 -6.85
N THR A 206 -18.28 5.72 -5.62
CA THR A 206 -17.39 5.58 -4.45
C THR A 206 -17.26 4.14 -3.96
N TYR A 207 -17.98 3.21 -4.62
CA TYR A 207 -18.11 1.83 -4.19
C TYR A 207 -18.03 0.87 -5.38
N LEU A 208 -17.70 -0.38 -5.10
CA LEU A 208 -17.71 -1.51 -6.01
C LEU A 208 -18.20 -2.72 -5.23
N THR A 209 -19.25 -3.37 -5.72
CA THR A 209 -19.80 -4.61 -5.16
C THR A 209 -20.09 -5.60 -6.29
N PRO A 210 -20.33 -6.90 -5.99
CA PRO A 210 -20.74 -7.86 -7.00
C PRO A 210 -21.98 -7.41 -7.81
N GLU A 211 -22.94 -6.74 -7.15
CA GLU A 211 -24.14 -6.19 -7.78
C GLU A 211 -23.80 -5.03 -8.71
N THR A 212 -22.80 -4.23 -8.35
CA THR A 212 -22.31 -3.12 -9.19
C THR A 212 -21.69 -3.67 -10.48
N ILE A 213 -20.84 -4.70 -10.36
CA ILE A 213 -20.22 -5.38 -11.51
C ILE A 213 -21.28 -6.03 -12.40
N LYS A 214 -22.29 -6.67 -11.80
CA LYS A 214 -23.44 -7.22 -12.52
C LYS A 214 -24.24 -6.12 -13.24
N GLY A 215 -24.56 -5.04 -12.54
CA GLY A 215 -25.37 -3.92 -13.06
C GLY A 215 -24.72 -3.19 -14.23
N PHE A 216 -23.38 -3.09 -14.25
CA PHE A 216 -22.64 -2.55 -15.39
C PHE A 216 -22.38 -3.57 -16.51
N ASN A 217 -22.85 -4.81 -16.35
CA ASN A 217 -22.70 -5.89 -17.31
C ASN A 217 -21.21 -6.20 -17.61
N LEU A 218 -20.41 -6.25 -16.55
CA LEU A 218 -18.97 -6.54 -16.56
C LEU A 218 -18.65 -8.03 -16.34
N ARG A 219 -19.65 -8.91 -16.42
CA ARG A 219 -19.51 -10.37 -16.25
C ARG A 219 -19.30 -11.12 -17.58
N THR A 220 -18.85 -10.42 -18.62
CA THR A 220 -18.73 -10.98 -19.98
C THR A 220 -17.34 -10.68 -20.53
N SER A 221 -16.88 -11.41 -21.55
CA SER A 221 -15.58 -11.15 -22.20
C SER A 221 -15.43 -9.72 -22.76
N ARG A 222 -16.55 -9.01 -22.97
CA ARG A 222 -16.58 -7.60 -23.40
C ARG A 222 -16.46 -6.59 -22.25
N TRP A 223 -16.21 -7.04 -21.02
CA TRP A 223 -16.19 -6.18 -19.84
C TRP A 223 -15.20 -5.02 -20.00
N LYS A 224 -14.00 -5.28 -20.53
CA LYS A 224 -12.96 -4.26 -20.65
C LYS A 224 -13.36 -3.14 -21.62
N LYS A 225 -13.89 -3.52 -22.78
CA LYS A 225 -14.46 -2.58 -23.75
C LYS A 225 -15.56 -1.72 -23.11
N LYS A 226 -16.49 -2.33 -22.37
CA LYS A 226 -17.55 -1.57 -21.68
C LYS A 226 -17.01 -0.67 -20.58
N PHE A 227 -16.00 -1.12 -19.85
CA PHE A 227 -15.35 -0.36 -18.79
C PHE A 227 -14.74 0.93 -19.34
N ASP A 228 -14.03 0.81 -20.46
CA ASP A 228 -13.38 1.95 -21.11
C ASP A 228 -14.41 2.87 -21.79
N GLU A 229 -15.33 2.33 -22.60
CA GLU A 229 -16.34 3.12 -23.34
C GLU A 229 -17.30 3.89 -22.42
N LYS A 230 -17.63 3.33 -21.25
CA LYS A 230 -18.50 3.97 -20.27
C LYS A 230 -17.74 4.76 -19.21
N GLU A 231 -16.43 4.82 -19.30
CA GLU A 231 -15.56 5.49 -18.33
C GLU A 231 -15.78 5.01 -16.88
N LEU A 232 -16.08 3.72 -16.69
CA LEU A 232 -16.33 3.14 -15.36
C LEU A 232 -15.09 3.26 -14.47
N GLY A 233 -15.30 3.36 -13.16
CA GLY A 233 -14.23 3.43 -12.18
C GLY A 233 -14.70 4.00 -10.86
N PHE A 234 -13.79 4.11 -9.91
CA PHE A 234 -14.07 4.87 -8.70
C PHE A 234 -14.12 6.37 -8.99
N LEU A 235 -14.90 7.11 -8.21
CA LEU A 235 -14.86 8.56 -8.23
C LEU A 235 -13.45 9.02 -7.81
N PRO A 236 -12.77 9.83 -8.64
CA PRO A 236 -11.46 10.36 -8.27
C PRO A 236 -11.60 11.28 -7.06
N ILE A 237 -10.52 11.39 -6.31
CA ILE A 237 -10.37 12.41 -5.27
C ILE A 237 -9.29 13.38 -5.72
N ASP A 238 -9.45 14.65 -5.35
CA ASP A 238 -8.52 15.72 -5.72
C ASP A 238 -7.34 15.73 -4.74
N GLN A 239 -6.49 14.70 -4.85
CA GLN A 239 -5.28 14.54 -4.05
C GLN A 239 -4.13 14.00 -4.89
N ASN A 240 -2.94 14.53 -4.66
CA ASN A 240 -1.71 14.06 -5.29
C ASN A 240 -0.94 13.14 -4.33
N LEU A 241 -1.04 11.83 -4.54
CA LEU A 241 -0.45 10.80 -3.69
C LEU A 241 0.84 10.22 -4.27
N GLU A 242 1.63 11.06 -4.95
CA GLU A 242 2.87 10.60 -5.62
C GLU A 242 3.96 10.08 -4.66
N ASN A 243 3.91 10.50 -3.40
CA ASN A 243 4.82 10.10 -2.33
C ASN A 243 4.30 8.89 -1.53
N LEU A 244 3.19 8.29 -1.96
CA LEU A 244 2.57 7.13 -1.35
C LEU A 244 2.80 5.86 -2.18
N GLU A 245 3.09 4.76 -1.49
CA GLU A 245 3.03 3.41 -2.06
C GLU A 245 1.85 2.64 -1.47
N VAL A 246 1.13 1.87 -2.29
CA VAL A 246 -0.08 1.16 -1.85
C VAL A 246 0.02 -0.35 -2.09
N LEU A 247 -0.18 -1.16 -1.05
CA LEU A 247 -0.26 -2.62 -1.15
C LEU A 247 -1.65 -3.08 -0.73
N VAL A 248 -2.43 -3.60 -1.67
CA VAL A 248 -3.75 -4.19 -1.38
C VAL A 248 -3.57 -5.70 -1.27
N LEU A 249 -3.92 -6.26 -0.12
CA LEU A 249 -3.85 -7.68 0.19
C LEU A 249 -5.24 -8.23 0.49
N GLY A 250 -5.45 -9.51 0.16
CA GLY A 250 -6.65 -10.23 0.53
C GLY A 250 -7.75 -10.22 -0.52
N ILE A 251 -7.50 -9.76 -1.76
CA ILE A 251 -8.52 -9.69 -2.81
C ILE A 251 -9.16 -11.07 -3.00
N ASN A 252 -10.47 -11.16 -2.79
CA ASN A 252 -11.23 -12.41 -2.77
C ASN A 252 -12.46 -12.26 -3.70
N PRO A 253 -12.26 -12.41 -5.02
CA PRO A 253 -13.31 -12.20 -6.02
C PRO A 253 -14.44 -13.23 -5.89
N ASP A 254 -15.66 -12.83 -6.31
CA ASP A 254 -16.78 -13.77 -6.52
C ASP A 254 -16.37 -14.84 -7.54
N THR A 255 -16.49 -16.11 -7.16
CA THR A 255 -16.09 -17.26 -7.99
C THR A 255 -17.05 -17.53 -9.14
N ILE A 256 -18.27 -16.99 -9.10
CA ILE A 256 -19.28 -17.16 -10.15
C ILE A 256 -18.90 -16.37 -11.41
N ASN A 257 -18.29 -15.19 -11.26
CA ASN A 257 -17.87 -14.37 -12.39
C ASN A 257 -16.37 -14.55 -12.67
N PRO A 258 -15.99 -15.17 -13.80
CA PRO A 258 -14.58 -15.38 -14.12
C PRO A 258 -13.79 -14.09 -14.37
N TYR A 259 -14.48 -12.95 -14.56
CA TYR A 259 -13.85 -11.65 -14.79
C TYR A 259 -13.80 -10.76 -13.53
N GLU A 260 -14.32 -11.22 -12.39
CA GLU A 260 -14.50 -10.37 -11.20
C GLU A 260 -13.16 -9.78 -10.71
N GLU A 261 -12.12 -10.62 -10.60
CA GLU A 261 -10.79 -10.18 -10.14
C GLU A 261 -10.18 -9.13 -11.07
N ASP A 262 -10.29 -9.33 -12.38
CA ASP A 262 -9.74 -8.42 -13.38
C ASP A 262 -10.46 -7.07 -13.34
N VAL A 263 -11.79 -7.09 -13.20
CA VAL A 263 -12.60 -5.88 -13.04
C VAL A 263 -12.20 -5.14 -11.78
N MET A 264 -12.11 -5.81 -10.63
CA MET A 264 -11.70 -5.20 -9.36
C MET A 264 -10.32 -4.56 -9.48
N LYS A 265 -9.34 -5.28 -10.04
CA LYS A 265 -8.00 -4.74 -10.25
C LYS A 265 -7.97 -3.54 -11.18
N GLU A 266 -8.79 -3.52 -12.22
CA GLU A 266 -8.87 -2.37 -13.13
C GLU A 266 -9.48 -1.15 -12.44
N TYR A 267 -10.51 -1.33 -11.60
CA TYR A 267 -11.07 -0.28 -10.74
C TYR A 267 -9.99 0.33 -9.82
N TRP A 268 -9.28 -0.52 -9.07
CA TRP A 268 -8.19 -0.09 -8.18
C TRP A 268 -7.06 0.60 -8.94
N LYS A 269 -6.58 0.01 -10.04
CA LYS A 269 -5.51 0.55 -10.86
C LYS A 269 -5.86 1.93 -11.40
N LYS A 270 -7.06 2.08 -12.00
CA LYS A 270 -7.52 3.36 -12.54
C LYS A 270 -7.58 4.42 -11.44
N TRP A 271 -8.10 4.09 -10.27
CA TRP A 271 -8.25 5.02 -9.15
C TRP A 271 -6.91 5.45 -8.55
N LEU A 272 -6.02 4.49 -8.23
CA LEU A 272 -4.69 4.77 -7.71
C LEU A 272 -3.84 5.59 -8.70
N THR A 273 -3.94 5.28 -9.99
CA THR A 273 -3.24 6.03 -11.05
C THR A 273 -3.77 7.46 -11.18
N ALA A 274 -5.09 7.65 -11.07
CA ALA A 274 -5.70 8.99 -11.11
C ALA A 274 -5.24 9.90 -9.96
N MET A 275 -4.87 9.31 -8.81
CA MET A 275 -4.28 10.01 -7.66
C MET A 275 -2.75 10.09 -7.72
N ASN A 276 -2.12 9.77 -8.85
CA ASN A 276 -0.67 9.75 -9.06
C ASN A 276 0.13 8.79 -8.15
N VAL A 277 -0.49 7.74 -7.58
CA VAL A 277 0.24 6.72 -6.81
C VAL A 277 1.22 5.97 -7.72
N LYS A 278 2.52 6.19 -7.53
CA LYS A 278 3.57 5.70 -8.46
C LYS A 278 3.86 4.22 -8.32
N LYS A 279 3.66 3.64 -7.14
CA LYS A 279 3.94 2.23 -6.86
C LYS A 279 2.81 1.61 -6.09
N PHE A 280 2.18 0.61 -6.67
CA PHE A 280 1.19 -0.20 -6.00
C PHE A 280 1.20 -1.65 -6.45
N GLU A 281 0.76 -2.55 -5.57
CA GLU A 281 0.56 -3.97 -5.87
C GLU A 281 -0.81 -4.43 -5.35
N LEU A 282 -1.53 -5.22 -6.15
CA LEU A 282 -2.84 -5.77 -5.83
C LEU A 282 -2.75 -7.29 -5.76
N LYS A 283 -3.03 -7.89 -4.60
CA LYS A 283 -2.81 -9.32 -4.38
C LYS A 283 -4.06 -10.04 -3.91
N ARG A 284 -4.33 -11.15 -4.58
CA ARG A 284 -5.35 -12.12 -4.19
C ARG A 284 -5.05 -12.70 -2.82
N THR A 285 -6.09 -13.09 -2.09
CA THR A 285 -5.95 -13.86 -0.86
C THR A 285 -5.16 -15.14 -1.12
N ASP A 286 -4.18 -15.42 -0.26
CA ASP A 286 -3.42 -16.66 -0.23
C ASP A 286 -3.04 -17.01 1.24
N LEU A 287 -2.39 -18.14 1.49
CA LEU A 287 -1.84 -18.41 2.81
C LEU A 287 -0.71 -17.42 3.14
N PRO A 288 -0.54 -17.02 4.42
CA PRO A 288 0.55 -16.13 4.84
C PRO A 288 1.94 -16.62 4.38
N SER A 289 2.17 -17.93 4.40
CA SER A 289 3.41 -18.56 3.93
C SER A 289 3.72 -18.30 2.46
N HIS A 290 2.71 -18.14 1.60
CA HIS A 290 2.89 -17.91 0.16
C HIS A 290 3.10 -16.42 -0.14
N ILE A 291 2.48 -15.53 0.62
CA ILE A 291 2.54 -14.09 0.38
C ILE A 291 3.73 -13.39 1.04
N ASP A 292 4.42 -14.02 2.00
CA ASP A 292 5.58 -13.44 2.70
C ASP A 292 6.62 -12.85 1.73
N LYS A 293 6.99 -13.61 0.69
CA LYS A 293 7.94 -13.14 -0.33
C LYS A 293 7.45 -11.88 -1.06
N ILE A 294 6.14 -11.76 -1.27
CA ILE A 294 5.51 -10.63 -1.95
C ILE A 294 5.53 -9.40 -1.02
N ILE A 295 5.05 -9.54 0.21
CA ILE A 295 5.08 -8.48 1.23
C ILE A 295 6.51 -7.97 1.42
N LYS A 296 7.46 -8.88 1.63
CA LYS A 296 8.87 -8.55 1.83
C LYS A 296 9.49 -7.85 0.61
N LYS A 297 9.15 -8.29 -0.61
CA LYS A 297 9.61 -7.64 -1.84
C LYS A 297 9.04 -6.23 -1.94
N PHE A 298 7.75 -6.05 -1.74
CA PHE A 298 7.12 -4.74 -1.86
C PHE A 298 7.68 -3.75 -0.84
N LEU A 299 7.75 -4.16 0.43
CA LEU A 299 8.12 -3.31 1.54
C LEU A 299 9.63 -3.06 1.68
N PHE A 300 10.52 -3.93 1.18
CA PHE A 300 11.95 -3.83 1.51
C PHE A 300 12.93 -4.08 0.34
N LYS A 301 12.44 -4.23 -0.91
CA LYS A 301 13.27 -4.22 -2.12
C LYS A 301 12.97 -2.99 -2.97
#